data_AF-A0A7J3XZU7-F1
#
_entry.id   AF-A0A7J3XZU7-F1
#
_cell.length_a   1.000
_cell.length_b   1.000
_cell.length_c   1.000
_cell.angle_alpha   90.00
_cell.angle_beta   90.00
_cell.angle_gamma   90.00
#
_symmetry.space_group_name_H-M   'P 1'
#
loop_
_entity.id
_entity.type
_entity.pdbx_description
1 polymer ?
#
loop_
_entity_poly.entity_id
_entity_poly.type
_entity_poly.pdbx_seq_one_letter_code
_entity_poly.pdbx_strand_id
1 'polypeptide(L)'
;MACLSELAIDLSDVPLTPFGARDEQKLEAALIVGTLYSPEVVELLKDPVERTTWLESLAVAAASYAKYKAGKPVSKIAEEVGRSEHTIRAHIQGKTKAGRLVISTYEKLKSGTLRLVVPFSGEIQLTSVREGFEKEKEALVRKATELENRVSELQGEVERLRKELDACRESNNKLTRLIELARSRLQLLEELKQALSQL
;
A
#
# COMPACT_ATOMS: atom_id res chain seq x y z
N MET A 1 3.73 -23.25 -1.68
CA MET A 1 2.66 -23.22 -0.66
C MET A 1 3.30 -22.82 0.65
N ALA A 2 3.23 -21.55 1.05
CA ALA A 2 3.64 -21.16 2.39
C ALA A 2 2.54 -21.61 3.34
N CYS A 3 2.89 -22.49 4.27
CA CYS A 3 1.98 -22.93 5.32
C CYS A 3 1.69 -21.72 6.19
N LEU A 4 0.45 -21.22 6.14
CA LEU A 4 -0.06 -20.29 7.15
C LEU A 4 0.10 -21.00 8.49
N SER A 5 1.07 -20.58 9.29
CA SER A 5 1.18 -21.03 10.67
C SER A 5 0.01 -20.39 11.41
N GLU A 6 -1.12 -21.11 11.49
CA GLU A 6 -2.24 -20.71 12.34
C GLU A 6 -1.74 -20.69 13.79
N LEU A 7 -1.50 -19.50 14.35
CA LEU A 7 -1.29 -19.35 15.77
C LEU A 7 -2.64 -19.53 16.46
N ALA A 8 -2.97 -20.78 16.82
CA ALA A 8 -4.09 -21.07 17.68
C ALA A 8 -3.75 -20.63 19.11
N ILE A 9 -4.25 -19.46 19.52
CA ILE A 9 -4.23 -19.05 20.93
C ILE A 9 -5.32 -19.86 21.63
N ASP A 10 -4.91 -20.85 22.41
CA ASP A 10 -5.83 -21.64 23.21
C ASP A 10 -6.37 -20.80 24.38
N LEU A 11 -7.67 -20.49 24.30
CA LEU A 11 -8.41 -19.78 25.35
C LEU A 11 -9.41 -20.69 26.07
N SER A 12 -9.28 -22.01 25.91
CA SER A 12 -10.23 -22.99 26.46
C SER A 12 -10.16 -23.09 27.99
N ASP A 13 -9.00 -22.81 28.59
CA ASP A 13 -8.77 -22.83 30.06
C ASP A 13 -8.91 -21.45 30.73
N VAL A 14 -9.62 -20.51 30.10
CA VAL A 14 -9.83 -19.17 30.68
C VAL A 14 -11.03 -19.19 31.64
N PRO A 15 -10.83 -18.88 32.94
CA PRO A 15 -11.93 -18.91 33.91
C PRO A 15 -12.85 -17.69 33.72
N LEU A 16 -14.11 -17.94 33.35
CA LEU A 16 -15.11 -16.89 33.16
C LEU A 16 -15.54 -16.21 34.48
N THR A 17 -15.48 -16.97 35.58
CA THR A 17 -15.69 -16.49 36.96
C THR A 17 -14.41 -16.76 37.76
N PRO A 18 -13.37 -15.92 37.59
CA PRO A 18 -12.05 -16.19 38.13
C PRO A 18 -12.05 -16.16 39.66
N PHE A 19 -11.29 -17.07 40.29
CA PHE A 19 -11.11 -17.08 41.73
C PHE A 19 -9.64 -16.89 42.10
N GLY A 20 -9.34 -15.79 42.79
CA GLY A 20 -7.98 -15.44 43.18
C GLY A 20 -7.16 -14.80 42.06
N ALA A 21 -5.96 -14.34 42.42
CA ALA A 21 -5.15 -13.46 41.57
C ALA A 21 -4.72 -14.10 40.24
N ARG A 22 -4.42 -15.41 40.23
CA ARG A 22 -3.97 -16.12 39.02
C ARG A 22 -5.07 -16.20 37.97
N ASP A 23 -6.27 -16.54 38.40
CA ASP A 23 -7.42 -16.67 37.50
C ASP A 23 -7.88 -15.30 36.99
N GLU A 24 -7.84 -14.27 37.86
CA GLU A 24 -8.09 -12.89 37.45
C GLU A 24 -7.14 -12.48 36.33
N GLN A 25 -5.85 -12.75 36.50
CA GLN A 25 -4.83 -12.41 35.51
C GLN A 25 -5.00 -13.21 34.21
N LYS A 26 -5.40 -14.49 34.28
CA LYS A 26 -5.72 -15.29 33.08
C LYS A 26 -6.89 -14.67 32.31
N LEU A 27 -7.98 -14.33 33.00
CA LEU A 27 -9.13 -13.71 32.34
C LEU A 27 -8.77 -12.32 31.80
N GLU A 28 -8.03 -11.51 32.55
CA GLU A 28 -7.55 -10.20 32.10
C GLU A 28 -6.72 -10.32 30.82
N ALA A 29 -5.71 -11.22 30.80
CA ALA A 29 -4.87 -11.44 29.64
C ALA A 29 -5.69 -11.90 28.42
N ALA A 30 -6.63 -12.83 28.61
CA ALA A 30 -7.53 -13.28 27.55
C ALA A 30 -8.40 -12.15 27.00
N LEU A 31 -8.91 -11.26 27.86
CA LEU A 31 -9.70 -10.11 27.44
C LEU A 31 -8.86 -9.06 26.70
N ILE A 32 -7.62 -8.81 27.14
CA ILE A 32 -6.69 -7.91 26.44
C ILE A 32 -6.42 -8.46 25.04
N VAL A 33 -5.90 -9.68 24.95
CA VAL A 33 -5.56 -10.33 23.67
C VAL A 33 -6.79 -10.42 22.78
N GLY A 34 -7.92 -10.86 23.32
CA GLY A 34 -9.15 -11.01 22.55
C GLY A 34 -9.71 -9.70 22.01
N THR A 35 -9.53 -8.61 22.75
CA THR A 35 -10.00 -7.29 22.32
C THR A 35 -9.06 -6.63 21.33
N LEU A 36 -7.73 -6.74 21.53
CA LEU A 36 -6.71 -6.16 20.67
C LEU A 36 -6.78 -6.68 19.23
N TYR A 37 -7.07 -7.97 19.07
CA TYR A 37 -7.17 -8.61 17.75
C TYR A 37 -8.58 -8.56 17.14
N SER A 38 -9.51 -7.82 17.75
CA SER A 38 -10.79 -7.56 17.11
C SER A 38 -10.62 -6.61 15.92
N PRO A 39 -11.29 -6.83 14.77
CA PRO A 39 -11.11 -6.00 13.58
C PRO A 39 -11.32 -4.50 13.82
N GLU A 40 -12.28 -4.14 14.67
CA GLU A 40 -12.56 -2.75 15.04
C GLU A 40 -11.38 -2.11 15.78
N VAL A 41 -10.77 -2.84 16.73
CA VAL A 41 -9.65 -2.31 17.53
C VAL A 41 -8.37 -2.25 16.72
N VAL A 42 -8.13 -3.24 15.86
CA VAL A 42 -6.99 -3.22 14.93
C VAL A 42 -7.01 -1.93 14.08
N GLU A 43 -8.18 -1.49 13.63
CA GLU A 43 -8.32 -0.21 12.91
C GLU A 43 -8.00 1.00 13.79
N LEU A 44 -8.53 1.04 15.02
CA LEU A 44 -8.28 2.14 15.97
C LEU A 44 -6.80 2.29 16.33
N LEU A 45 -6.06 1.18 16.36
CA LEU A 45 -4.63 1.18 16.69
C LEU A 45 -3.72 1.59 15.52
N LYS A 46 -4.26 1.79 14.30
CA LYS A 46 -3.46 2.26 13.16
C LYS A 46 -2.94 3.68 13.37
N ASP A 47 -3.74 4.57 13.96
CA ASP A 47 -3.32 5.93 14.26
C ASP A 47 -2.27 5.94 15.38
N PRO A 48 -1.01 6.32 15.10
CA PRO A 48 0.04 6.32 16.11
C PRO A 48 -0.17 7.33 17.24
N VAL A 49 -0.94 8.39 17.01
CA VAL A 49 -1.18 9.43 18.02
C VAL A 49 -2.12 8.93 19.11
N GLU A 50 -3.21 8.28 18.73
CA GLU A 50 -4.22 7.78 19.68
C GLU A 50 -3.90 6.38 20.22
N ARG A 51 -2.99 5.63 19.58
CA ARG A 51 -2.68 4.22 19.91
C ARG A 51 -2.42 4.00 21.40
N THR A 52 -1.57 4.82 22.01
CA THR A 52 -1.18 4.67 23.42
C THR A 52 -2.39 4.86 24.34
N THR A 53 -3.20 5.89 24.08
CA THR A 53 -4.43 6.17 24.83
C THR A 53 -5.44 5.02 24.71
N TRP A 54 -5.59 4.46 23.52
CA TRP A 54 -6.45 3.30 23.28
C TRP A 54 -5.97 2.06 24.05
N LEU A 55 -4.67 1.77 23.99
CA LEU A 55 -4.07 0.64 24.71
C LEU A 55 -4.24 0.77 26.23
N GLU A 56 -3.96 1.95 26.79
CA GLU A 56 -4.13 2.20 28.23
C GLU A 56 -5.60 2.05 28.67
N SER A 57 -6.54 2.62 27.90
CA SER A 57 -7.98 2.53 28.19
C SER A 57 -8.50 1.09 28.11
N LEU A 58 -8.03 0.30 27.15
CA LEU A 58 -8.36 -1.11 27.00
C LEU A 58 -7.77 -1.96 28.14
N ALA A 59 -6.52 -1.72 28.53
CA ALA A 59 -5.89 -2.43 29.64
C ALA A 59 -6.65 -2.19 30.96
N VAL A 60 -6.97 -0.92 31.26
CA VAL A 60 -7.79 -0.56 32.43
C VAL A 60 -9.16 -1.23 32.38
N ALA A 61 -9.82 -1.22 31.21
CA ALA A 61 -11.13 -1.85 31.03
C ALA A 61 -11.08 -3.37 31.26
N ALA A 62 -10.09 -4.06 30.70
CA ALA A 62 -9.91 -5.50 30.85
C ALA A 62 -9.63 -5.91 32.30
N ALA A 63 -8.69 -5.22 32.97
CA ALA A 63 -8.38 -5.44 34.38
C ALA A 63 -9.61 -5.20 35.27
N SER A 64 -10.34 -4.10 35.02
CA SER A 64 -11.57 -3.78 35.75
C SER A 64 -12.63 -4.86 35.58
N TYR A 65 -12.82 -5.36 34.36
CA TYR A 65 -13.86 -6.33 34.04
C TYR A 65 -13.52 -7.73 34.57
N ALA A 66 -12.26 -8.16 34.48
CA ALA A 66 -11.81 -9.44 35.03
C ALA A 66 -12.01 -9.50 36.55
N LYS A 67 -11.62 -8.43 37.26
CA LYS A 67 -11.82 -8.30 38.71
C LYS A 67 -13.29 -8.20 39.11
N TYR A 68 -14.11 -7.54 38.29
CA TYR A 68 -15.56 -7.52 38.48
C TYR A 68 -16.17 -8.93 38.35
N LYS A 69 -15.72 -9.73 37.38
CA LYS A 69 -16.14 -11.13 37.22
C LYS A 69 -15.64 -12.05 38.35
N ALA A 70 -14.57 -11.65 39.04
CA ALA A 70 -14.13 -12.28 40.29
C ALA A 70 -15.01 -11.93 41.51
N GLY A 71 -16.03 -11.07 41.33
CA GLY A 71 -16.90 -10.63 42.42
C GLY A 71 -16.31 -9.53 43.30
N LYS A 72 -15.22 -8.88 42.90
CA LYS A 72 -14.61 -7.79 43.68
C LYS A 72 -15.53 -6.56 43.71
N PRO A 73 -15.65 -5.87 44.87
CA PRO A 73 -16.37 -4.61 44.94
C PRO A 73 -15.61 -3.53 44.17
N VAL A 74 -16.34 -2.57 43.59
CA VAL A 74 -15.78 -1.49 42.76
C VAL A 74 -14.68 -0.71 43.48
N SER A 75 -14.82 -0.46 44.78
CA SER A 75 -13.82 0.24 45.61
C SER A 75 -12.45 -0.46 45.57
N LYS A 76 -12.44 -1.78 45.75
CA LYS A 76 -11.22 -2.59 45.69
C LYS A 76 -10.62 -2.64 44.29
N ILE A 77 -11.46 -2.69 43.26
CA ILE A 77 -11.00 -2.63 41.87
C ILE A 77 -10.33 -1.28 41.58
N ALA A 78 -10.94 -0.18 42.04
CA ALA A 78 -10.42 1.17 41.87
C ALA A 78 -9.04 1.34 42.52
N GLU A 79 -8.87 0.82 43.75
CA GLU A 79 -7.59 0.77 44.46
C GLU A 79 -6.54 -0.04 43.70
N GLU A 80 -6.86 -1.29 43.31
CA GLU A 80 -5.92 -2.18 42.63
C GLU A 80 -5.52 -1.69 41.22
N VAL A 81 -6.45 -1.08 40.48
CA VAL A 81 -6.23 -0.60 39.10
C VAL A 81 -5.64 0.83 39.08
N GLY A 82 -5.71 1.57 40.19
CA GLY A 82 -5.21 2.94 40.27
C GLY A 82 -6.06 3.95 39.49
N ARG A 83 -7.39 3.79 39.54
CA ARG A 83 -8.37 4.66 38.86
C ARG A 83 -9.56 4.95 39.77
N SER A 84 -10.30 6.02 39.50
CA SER A 84 -11.47 6.36 40.30
C SER A 84 -12.58 5.31 40.18
N GLU A 85 -13.36 5.10 41.23
CA GLU A 85 -14.53 4.20 41.16
C GLU A 85 -15.52 4.58 40.06
N HIS A 86 -15.65 5.88 39.77
CA HIS A 86 -16.48 6.36 38.67
C HIS A 86 -15.99 5.82 37.32
N THR A 87 -14.69 5.91 37.06
CA THR A 87 -14.05 5.35 35.87
C THR A 87 -14.27 3.84 35.79
N ILE A 88 -14.02 3.12 36.89
CA ILE A 88 -14.21 1.66 36.96
C ILE A 88 -15.66 1.27 36.64
N ARG A 89 -16.64 1.93 37.26
CA ARG A 89 -18.08 1.70 36.96
C ARG A 89 -18.38 1.96 35.49
N ALA A 90 -17.84 3.03 34.91
CA ALA A 90 -18.08 3.36 33.51
C ALA A 90 -17.56 2.28 32.55
N HIS A 91 -16.39 1.68 32.82
CA HIS A 91 -15.87 0.56 32.03
C HIS A 91 -16.71 -0.71 32.23
N ILE A 92 -17.00 -1.11 33.48
CA ILE A 92 -17.76 -2.33 33.79
C ILE A 92 -19.17 -2.29 33.19
N GLN A 93 -19.80 -1.12 33.17
CA GLN A 93 -21.14 -0.92 32.61
C GLN A 93 -21.15 -0.72 31.08
N GLY A 94 -19.99 -0.70 30.41
CA GLY A 94 -19.93 -0.46 28.97
C GLY A 94 -20.30 0.97 28.55
N LYS A 95 -20.20 1.95 29.45
CA LYS A 95 -20.41 3.37 29.11
C LYS A 95 -19.27 3.91 28.26
N THR A 96 -18.05 3.46 28.53
CA THR A 96 -16.87 3.78 27.72
C THR A 96 -16.78 2.85 26.50
N LYS A 97 -16.15 3.33 25.42
CA LYS A 97 -15.93 2.50 24.21
C LYS A 97 -15.04 1.28 24.52
N ALA A 98 -13.94 1.47 25.27
CA ALA A 98 -13.09 0.37 25.73
C ALA A 98 -13.87 -0.66 26.57
N GLY A 99 -14.75 -0.21 27.48
CA GLY A 99 -15.61 -1.09 28.26
C GLY A 99 -16.53 -1.95 27.38
N ARG A 100 -17.19 -1.34 26.38
CA ARG A 100 -18.04 -2.09 25.43
C ARG A 100 -17.29 -3.17 24.68
N LEU A 101 -16.08 -2.83 24.20
CA LEU A 101 -15.25 -3.76 23.45
C LEU A 101 -14.85 -4.96 24.32
N VAL A 102 -14.38 -4.71 25.54
CA VAL A 102 -14.02 -5.77 26.50
C VAL A 102 -15.21 -6.65 26.86
N ILE A 103 -16.38 -6.06 27.12
CA ILE A 103 -17.62 -6.82 27.40
C ILE A 103 -17.99 -7.70 26.21
N SER A 104 -17.92 -7.16 24.98
CA SER A 104 -18.19 -7.93 23.76
C SER A 104 -17.22 -9.11 23.62
N THR A 105 -15.93 -8.88 23.87
CA THR A 105 -14.90 -9.94 23.88
C THR A 105 -15.21 -11.01 24.91
N TYR A 106 -15.60 -10.62 26.14
CA TYR A 106 -15.98 -11.58 27.18
C TYR A 106 -17.19 -12.44 26.77
N GLU A 107 -18.24 -11.86 26.18
CA GLU A 107 -19.40 -12.64 25.74
C GLU A 107 -19.07 -13.58 24.58
N LYS A 108 -18.17 -13.17 23.68
CA LYS A 108 -17.64 -14.05 22.61
C LYS A 108 -16.80 -15.18 23.18
N LEU A 109 -15.97 -14.90 24.18
CA LEU A 109 -15.19 -15.89 24.91
C LEU A 109 -16.11 -16.90 25.60
N LYS A 110 -17.11 -16.42 26.33
CA LYS A 110 -18.10 -17.24 27.03
C LYS A 110 -18.91 -18.15 26.10
N SER A 111 -19.23 -17.66 24.89
CA SER A 111 -19.97 -18.43 23.89
C SER A 111 -19.09 -19.32 23.01
N GLY A 112 -17.76 -19.29 23.18
CA GLY A 112 -16.82 -20.03 22.32
C GLY A 112 -16.76 -19.50 20.88
N THR A 113 -17.30 -18.31 20.62
CA THR A 113 -17.34 -17.70 19.28
C THR A 113 -16.21 -16.70 19.04
N LEU A 114 -15.34 -16.50 20.03
CA LEU A 114 -14.18 -15.62 19.91
C LEU A 114 -13.19 -16.19 18.89
N ARG A 115 -13.16 -15.57 17.69
CA ARG A 115 -12.18 -15.85 16.66
C ARG A 115 -11.09 -14.80 16.72
N LEU A 116 -9.88 -15.21 17.07
CA LEU A 116 -8.71 -14.34 17.01
C LEU A 116 -8.11 -14.44 15.63
N VAL A 117 -8.25 -13.37 14.85
CA VAL A 117 -7.47 -13.20 13.63
C VAL A 117 -6.20 -12.50 14.06
N VAL A 118 -5.16 -13.28 14.31
CA VAL A 118 -3.86 -12.73 14.67
C VAL A 118 -3.13 -12.43 13.36
N PRO A 119 -2.90 -11.15 13.00
CA PRO A 119 -2.14 -10.81 11.81
C PRO A 119 -0.64 -11.01 12.07
N PHE A 120 -0.23 -12.25 12.37
CA PHE A 120 1.16 -12.66 12.37
C PHE A 120 1.52 -13.20 10.98
N SER A 121 1.44 -12.34 9.98
CA SER A 121 2.17 -12.49 8.72
C SER A 121 2.08 -11.14 8.02
N GLY A 122 3.13 -10.73 7.31
CA GLY A 122 3.13 -9.53 6.48
C GLY A 122 2.09 -9.54 5.35
N GLU A 123 1.10 -10.44 5.37
CA GLU A 123 0.15 -10.71 4.28
C GLU A 123 -0.98 -9.69 4.17
N ILE A 124 -1.43 -9.08 5.26
CA ILE A 124 -2.47 -8.03 5.17
C ILE A 124 -1.90 -6.74 4.51
N GLN A 125 -0.60 -6.51 4.65
CA GLN A 125 0.09 -5.51 3.83
C GLN A 125 0.34 -6.02 2.41
N LEU A 126 0.71 -7.30 2.23
CA LEU A 126 0.96 -7.84 0.89
C LEU A 126 -0.26 -7.81 -0.03
N THR A 127 -1.51 -7.98 0.41
CA THR A 127 -2.65 -7.98 -0.53
C THR A 127 -2.91 -6.61 -1.15
N SER A 128 -3.00 -5.56 -0.33
CA SER A 128 -3.17 -4.18 -0.83
C SER A 128 -1.94 -3.67 -1.60
N VAL A 129 -0.74 -4.03 -1.14
CA VAL A 129 0.52 -3.70 -1.81
C VAL A 129 0.67 -4.48 -3.11
N ARG A 130 0.25 -5.75 -3.18
CA ARG A 130 0.27 -6.58 -4.39
C ARG A 130 -0.73 -6.10 -5.43
N GLU A 131 -1.93 -5.69 -5.03
CA GLU A 131 -2.89 -5.07 -5.95
C GLU A 131 -2.36 -3.74 -6.52
N GLY A 132 -1.67 -2.94 -5.69
CA GLY A 132 -0.95 -1.74 -6.14
C GLY A 132 0.16 -2.06 -7.14
N PHE A 133 1.03 -3.02 -6.80
CA PHE A 133 2.13 -3.44 -7.66
C PHE A 133 1.66 -4.09 -8.97
N GLU A 134 0.58 -4.86 -8.97
CA GLU A 134 0.08 -5.49 -10.21
C GLU A 134 -0.52 -4.43 -11.15
N LYS A 135 -1.23 -3.41 -10.61
CA LYS A 135 -1.69 -2.26 -11.39
C LYS A 135 -0.53 -1.44 -11.97
N GLU A 136 0.50 -1.21 -11.17
CA GLU A 136 1.69 -0.47 -11.62
C GLU A 136 2.47 -1.25 -12.68
N LYS A 137 2.61 -2.57 -12.50
CA LYS A 137 3.19 -3.48 -13.48
C LYS A 137 2.40 -3.48 -14.79
N GLU A 138 1.07 -3.58 -14.74
CA GLU A 138 0.23 -3.49 -15.95
C GLU A 138 0.40 -2.13 -16.64
N ALA A 139 0.46 -1.03 -15.89
CA ALA A 139 0.68 0.30 -16.45
C ALA A 139 2.06 0.44 -17.10
N LEU A 140 3.10 -0.12 -16.47
CA LEU A 140 4.46 -0.14 -17.01
C LEU A 140 4.56 -0.99 -18.26
N VAL A 141 3.91 -2.16 -18.29
CA VAL A 141 3.86 -3.03 -19.48
C VAL A 141 3.17 -2.31 -20.64
N ARG A 142 2.04 -1.63 -20.39
CA ARG A 142 1.36 -0.82 -21.43
C ARG A 142 2.27 0.28 -21.97
N LYS A 143 2.94 1.03 -21.09
CA LYS A 143 3.89 2.07 -21.51
C LYS A 143 5.06 1.49 -22.29
N ALA A 144 5.60 0.34 -21.89
CA ALA A 144 6.67 -0.33 -22.62
C ALA A 144 6.23 -0.68 -24.05
N THR A 145 5.05 -1.29 -24.20
CA THR A 145 4.51 -1.62 -25.53
C THR A 145 4.24 -0.38 -26.39
N GLU A 146 3.77 0.72 -25.79
CA GLU A 146 3.55 1.99 -26.51
C GLU A 146 4.88 2.59 -26.99
N LEU A 147 5.90 2.59 -26.13
CA LEU A 147 7.24 3.07 -26.47
C LEU A 147 7.90 2.20 -27.54
N GLU A 148 7.75 0.88 -27.48
CA GLU A 148 8.25 -0.04 -28.50
C GLU A 148 7.62 0.23 -29.88
N ASN A 149 6.29 0.41 -29.92
CA ASN A 149 5.59 0.79 -31.14
C ASN A 149 6.09 2.14 -31.67
N ARG A 150 6.28 3.12 -30.79
CA ARG A 150 6.75 4.45 -31.19
C ARG A 150 8.19 4.41 -31.73
N VAL A 151 9.05 3.60 -31.15
CA VAL A 151 10.41 3.37 -31.67
C VAL A 151 10.35 2.74 -33.06
N SER A 152 9.49 1.74 -33.27
CA SER A 152 9.33 1.12 -34.59
C SER A 152 8.82 2.12 -35.65
N GLU A 153 7.85 2.97 -35.31
CA GLU A 153 7.35 4.02 -36.21
C GLU A 153 8.46 5.02 -36.59
N LEU A 154 9.17 5.53 -35.58
CA LEU A 154 10.25 6.50 -35.80
C LEU A 154 11.40 5.90 -36.61
N GLN A 155 11.73 4.62 -36.40
CA GLN A 155 12.70 3.92 -37.24
C GLN A 155 12.26 3.85 -38.71
N GLY A 156 10.99 3.54 -38.96
CA GLY A 156 10.43 3.55 -40.32
C GLY A 156 10.47 4.94 -40.97
N GLU A 157 10.16 5.98 -40.20
CA GLU A 157 10.18 7.37 -40.68
C GLU A 157 11.61 7.86 -40.96
N VAL A 158 12.58 7.52 -40.11
CA VAL A 158 14.00 7.79 -40.36
C VAL A 158 14.47 7.11 -41.64
N GLU A 159 14.09 5.85 -41.87
CA GLU A 159 14.46 5.12 -43.09
C GLU A 159 13.85 5.75 -44.34
N ARG A 160 12.59 6.19 -44.27
CA ARG A 160 11.92 6.92 -45.36
C ARG A 160 12.64 8.23 -45.67
N LEU A 161 12.90 9.04 -44.63
CA LEU A 161 13.59 10.32 -44.77
C LEU A 161 15.02 10.17 -45.31
N ARG A 162 15.73 9.09 -44.95
CA ARG A 162 17.05 8.77 -45.52
C ARG A 162 16.97 8.53 -47.03
N LYS A 163 15.99 7.74 -47.49
CA LYS A 163 15.77 7.49 -48.92
C LYS A 163 15.42 8.76 -49.68
N GLU A 164 14.56 9.61 -49.12
CA GLU A 164 14.21 10.91 -49.70
C GLU A 164 15.43 11.83 -49.79
N LEU A 165 16.27 11.87 -48.75
CA LEU A 165 17.49 12.67 -48.72
C LEU A 165 18.49 12.21 -49.80
N ASP A 166 18.66 10.90 -49.96
CA ASP A 166 19.58 10.35 -50.97
C ASP A 166 19.07 10.63 -52.40
N ALA A 167 17.76 10.49 -52.66
CA ALA A 167 17.17 10.86 -53.94
C ALA A 167 17.32 12.36 -54.25
N CYS A 168 17.17 13.22 -53.23
CA CYS A 168 17.38 14.65 -53.35
C CYS A 168 18.85 14.98 -53.65
N ARG A 169 19.79 14.31 -52.97
CA ARG A 169 21.24 14.46 -53.21
C ARG A 169 21.63 14.05 -54.63
N GLU A 170 21.12 12.93 -55.13
CA GLU A 170 21.34 12.51 -56.53
C GLU A 170 20.84 13.53 -57.53
N SER A 171 19.65 14.08 -57.30
CA SER A 171 19.07 15.12 -58.15
C SER A 171 19.91 16.39 -58.12
N ASN A 172 20.38 16.79 -56.94
CA ASN A 172 21.26 17.94 -56.77
C ASN A 172 22.59 17.75 -57.53
N ASN A 173 23.22 16.58 -57.40
CA ASN A 173 24.44 16.25 -58.15
C ASN A 173 24.24 16.32 -59.67
N LYS A 174 23.08 15.86 -60.19
CA LYS A 174 22.74 15.98 -61.62
C LYS A 174 22.61 17.45 -62.03
N LEU A 175 21.92 18.27 -61.23
CA LEU A 175 21.80 19.70 -61.47
C LEU A 175 23.15 20.41 -61.45
N THR A 176 24.03 20.09 -60.50
CA THR A 176 25.39 20.65 -60.45
C THR A 176 26.16 20.39 -61.75
N ARG A 177 26.15 19.14 -62.25
CA ARG A 177 26.79 18.79 -63.52
C ARG A 177 26.21 19.55 -64.71
N LEU A 178 24.88 19.72 -64.75
CA LEU A 178 24.22 20.49 -65.81
C LEU A 178 24.60 21.98 -65.75
N ILE A 179 24.70 22.55 -64.55
CA ILE A 179 25.16 23.93 -64.34
C ILE A 179 26.61 24.10 -64.82
N GLU A 180 27.50 23.16 -64.51
CA GLU A 180 28.89 23.17 -65.00
C GLU A 180 28.95 23.13 -66.53
N LEU A 181 28.21 22.21 -67.16
CA LEU A 181 28.12 22.13 -68.63
C LEU A 181 27.57 23.42 -69.26
N ALA A 182 26.55 24.03 -68.64
CA ALA A 182 25.98 25.28 -69.13
C ALA A 182 26.97 26.44 -69.02
N ARG A 183 27.75 26.51 -67.92
CA ARG A 183 28.82 27.50 -67.75
C ARG A 183 29.91 27.33 -68.80
N SER A 184 30.38 26.11 -69.05
CA SER A 184 31.38 25.85 -70.09
C SER A 184 30.89 26.25 -71.48
N ARG A 185 29.62 25.96 -71.81
CA ARG A 185 29.02 26.38 -73.08
C ARG A 185 28.88 27.90 -73.19
N LEU A 186 28.50 28.58 -72.12
CA LEU A 186 28.41 30.03 -72.09
C LEU A 186 29.77 30.67 -72.35
N GLN A 187 30.83 30.16 -71.72
CA GLN A 187 32.20 30.61 -71.94
C GLN A 187 32.62 30.48 -73.41
N LEU A 188 32.36 29.32 -74.03
CA LEU A 188 32.64 29.12 -75.46
C LEU A 188 31.87 30.11 -76.36
N LEU A 189 30.61 30.41 -76.04
CA LEU A 189 29.82 31.39 -76.79
C LEU A 189 30.37 32.82 -76.63
N GLU A 190 30.85 33.17 -75.44
CA GLU A 190 31.51 34.45 -75.19
C GLU A 190 32.81 34.57 -75.98
N GLU A 191 33.64 33.51 -76.00
CA GLU A 191 34.87 33.43 -76.80
C GLU A 191 34.57 33.56 -78.31
N LEU A 192 33.56 32.84 -78.82
CA LEU A 192 33.12 32.96 -80.22
C LEU A 192 32.62 34.37 -80.56
N LYS A 193 31.86 35.00 -79.66
CA LYS A 193 31.39 36.38 -79.84
C LYS A 193 32.56 37.36 -79.91
N GLN A 194 33.59 37.19 -79.07
CA GLN A 194 34.80 38.01 -79.12
C GLN A 194 35.54 37.83 -80.46
N ALA A 195 35.73 36.59 -80.92
CA ALA A 195 36.38 36.31 -82.20
C ALA A 195 35.63 36.94 -83.39
N LEU A 196 34.29 36.86 -83.42
CA LEU A 196 33.47 37.49 -84.46
C LEU A 196 33.53 39.02 -84.44
N SER A 197 33.71 39.64 -83.26
CA SER A 197 33.84 41.11 -83.16
C SER A 197 35.20 41.66 -83.62
N GLN A 198 36.18 40.77 -83.86
CA GLN A 198 37.53 41.12 -84.34
C GLN A 198 37.71 40.88 -85.84
N LEU A 199 36.70 40.32 -86.52
CA LEU A 199 36.60 40.14 -87.98
C LEU A 199 35.91 41.35 -88.62
#